data_AF-A0A923L2D3-F1
#
_entry.id   AF-A0A923L2D3-F1
#
_cell.length_a   1.000
_cell.length_b   1.000
_cell.length_c   1.000
_cell.angle_alpha   90.00
_cell.angle_beta   90.00
_cell.angle_gamma   90.00
#
_symmetry.space_group_name_H-M   'P 1'
#
loop_
_entity.id
_entity.type
_entity.pdbx_description
1 polymer ?
#
loop_
_entity_poly.entity_id
_entity_poly.type
_entity_poly.pdbx_seq_one_letter_code
_entity_poly.pdbx_strand_id
1 'polypeptide(L)'
;MEINFNLPDNVITIVTSCFVWGVIAYLAYRIYQKQTDKPKVWKIAVILLIGLISFSIDLHLFDVLVKLAILPLGVWALYIMFKWTNKNWQAYRRFAWLGFLANFIFLASTFLAMPIDDVVYPKEEPATYMARIEDASLVPIHPSAIADGTLNIDRLDKELHTMKSEAVYSDKWYQDTYMNHVDTNERDERFPYQLVGASAAWGSGLHPVIFIENDGRGLLITTAENQLYFRFAESIIEGVE
;
A
#
# COMPACT_ATOMS: atom_id res chain seq x y z
N MET A 1 1.16 -15.31 -21.36
CA MET A 1 1.30 -15.42 -19.89
C MET A 1 2.20 -14.29 -19.47
N GLU A 2 1.60 -13.14 -19.16
CA GLU A 2 2.35 -11.99 -18.65
C GLU A 2 2.72 -12.28 -17.21
N ILE A 3 4.02 -12.37 -16.94
CA ILE A 3 4.53 -12.47 -15.58
C ILE A 3 4.52 -11.05 -15.05
N ASN A 4 3.40 -10.63 -14.46
CA ASN A 4 3.31 -9.38 -13.72
C ASN A 4 4.05 -9.55 -12.39
N PHE A 5 5.28 -9.04 -12.34
CA PHE A 5 5.98 -8.86 -11.08
C PHE A 5 5.34 -7.68 -10.35
N ASN A 6 4.43 -7.98 -9.43
CA ASN A 6 3.85 -7.00 -8.52
C ASN A 6 4.91 -6.65 -7.46
N LEU A 7 5.87 -5.80 -7.85
CA LEU A 7 6.88 -5.27 -6.94
C LEU A 7 6.21 -4.18 -6.08
N PRO A 8 6.54 -4.10 -4.78
CA PRO A 8 6.02 -3.03 -3.95
C PRO A 8 6.52 -1.68 -4.45
N ASP A 9 5.61 -0.77 -4.77
CA ASP A 9 5.90 0.61 -5.18
C ASP A 9 6.18 1.53 -3.97
N ASN A 10 5.94 1.04 -2.75
CA ASN A 10 6.19 1.77 -1.52
C ASN A 10 7.67 1.67 -1.11
N VAL A 11 8.36 2.80 -1.11
CA VAL A 11 9.81 2.91 -0.85
C VAL A 11 10.16 2.50 0.58
N ILE A 12 9.29 2.79 1.55
CA ILE A 12 9.50 2.39 2.95
C ILE A 12 9.50 0.86 3.06
N THR A 13 8.57 0.21 2.36
CA THR A 13 8.48 -1.25 2.29
C THR A 13 9.72 -1.86 1.62
N ILE A 14 10.22 -1.26 0.54
CA ILE A 14 11.45 -1.71 -0.15
C ILE A 14 12.66 -1.58 0.78
N VAL A 15 12.88 -0.41 1.37
CA VAL A 15 14.04 -0.12 2.23
C VAL A 15 14.03 -1.01 3.47
N THR A 16 12.89 -1.15 4.14
CA THR A 16 12.76 -2.03 5.32
C THR A 16 12.96 -3.50 4.94
N SER A 17 12.45 -3.95 3.79
CA SER A 17 12.69 -5.32 3.30
C SER A 17 14.17 -5.58 3.02
N CYS A 18 14.87 -4.63 2.36
CA CYS A 18 16.32 -4.70 2.14
C CYS A 18 17.08 -4.78 3.47
N PHE A 19 16.67 -3.98 4.45
CA PHE A 19 17.26 -4.00 5.79
C PHE A 19 17.07 -5.37 6.48
N VAL A 20 15.87 -5.94 6.43
CA VAL A 20 15.58 -7.28 6.98
C VAL A 20 16.44 -8.35 6.34
N TRP A 21 16.55 -8.36 5.00
CA TRP A 21 17.45 -9.29 4.30
C TRP A 21 18.91 -9.10 4.71
N GLY A 22 19.35 -7.86 4.93
CA GLY A 22 20.67 -7.55 5.48
C GLY A 22 20.88 -8.14 6.88
N VAL A 23 19.89 -8.01 7.77
CA VAL A 23 19.93 -8.61 9.13
C VAL A 23 20.00 -10.14 9.05
N ILE A 24 19.19 -10.77 8.19
CA ILE A 24 19.20 -12.23 8.00
C ILE A 24 20.56 -12.69 7.47
N ALA A 25 21.11 -12.00 6.46
CA ALA A 25 22.42 -12.31 5.89
C ALA A 25 23.54 -12.17 6.94
N TYR A 26 23.50 -11.11 7.74
CA TYR A 26 24.44 -10.89 8.84
C TYR A 26 24.34 -12.01 9.91
N LEU A 27 23.13 -12.40 10.31
CA LEU A 27 22.93 -13.50 11.25
C LEU A 27 23.41 -14.84 10.68
N ALA A 28 23.14 -15.11 9.40
CA ALA A 28 23.62 -16.30 8.71
C ALA A 28 25.15 -16.32 8.67
N TYR A 29 25.79 -15.19 8.34
CA TYR A 29 27.25 -15.05 8.36
C TYR A 29 27.82 -15.29 9.77
N ARG A 30 27.19 -14.75 10.81
CA ARG A 30 27.60 -14.97 12.21
C ARG A 30 27.49 -16.45 12.61
N ILE A 31 26.44 -17.15 12.17
CA ILE A 31 26.29 -18.59 12.40
C ILE A 31 27.40 -19.35 11.66
N TYR A 32 27.66 -18.99 10.41
CA TYR A 32 28.68 -19.62 9.56
C TYR A 32 30.10 -19.52 10.16
N GLN A 33 30.48 -18.35 10.68
CA GLN A 33 31.80 -18.16 11.29
C GLN A 33 32.02 -18.99 12.55
N LYS A 34 30.94 -19.36 13.26
CA LYS A 34 31.01 -20.16 14.50
C LYS A 34 31.03 -21.68 14.25
N GLN A 35 30.95 -22.14 13.00
CA GLN A 35 30.96 -23.56 12.68
C GLN A 35 32.38 -24.05 12.39
N THR A 36 32.74 -25.20 12.97
CA THR A 36 33.99 -25.92 12.68
C THR A 36 33.95 -26.52 11.28
N ASP A 37 32.84 -27.19 10.92
CA ASP A 37 32.62 -27.75 9.60
C ASP A 37 31.79 -26.78 8.75
N LYS A 38 32.45 -26.07 7.83
CA LYS A 38 31.83 -25.02 7.02
C LYS A 38 31.04 -25.60 5.84
N PRO A 39 29.70 -25.44 5.80
CA PRO A 39 28.90 -25.88 4.66
C PRO A 39 29.14 -25.02 3.41
N LYS A 40 28.78 -25.53 2.24
CA LYS A 40 28.85 -24.73 1.00
C LYS A 40 27.83 -23.57 1.07
N VAL A 41 28.27 -22.34 0.80
CA VAL A 41 27.45 -21.12 0.94
C VAL A 41 26.14 -21.19 0.14
N TRP A 42 26.17 -21.69 -1.10
CA TRP A 42 24.95 -21.82 -1.89
C TRP A 42 23.91 -22.77 -1.26
N LYS A 43 24.36 -23.82 -0.55
CA LYS A 43 23.44 -24.73 0.16
C LYS A 43 22.79 -24.05 1.35
N ILE A 44 23.53 -23.16 2.02
CA ILE A 44 22.99 -22.35 3.11
C ILE A 44 21.87 -21.45 2.61
N ALA A 45 22.08 -20.77 1.47
CA ALA A 45 21.06 -19.93 0.85
C ALA A 45 19.78 -20.73 0.54
N VAL A 46 19.90 -21.89 -0.10
CA VAL A 46 18.75 -22.77 -0.39
C VAL A 46 18.04 -23.22 0.89
N ILE A 47 18.79 -23.58 1.93
CA ILE A 47 18.23 -24.04 3.20
C ILE A 47 17.53 -22.93 3.98
N LEU A 48 18.04 -21.70 3.92
CA LEU A 48 17.37 -20.52 4.45
C LEU A 48 16.04 -20.29 3.73
N LEU A 49 16.04 -20.33 2.40
CA LEU A 49 14.83 -20.14 1.59
C LEU A 49 13.78 -21.21 1.86
N ILE A 50 14.18 -22.49 1.94
CA ILE A 50 13.26 -23.57 2.31
C ILE A 50 12.77 -23.37 3.75
N GLY A 51 13.64 -22.92 4.67
CA GLY A 51 13.28 -22.66 6.07
C GLY A 51 12.20 -21.58 6.25
N LEU A 52 12.08 -20.63 5.32
CA LEU A 52 11.00 -19.63 5.34
C LEU A 52 9.61 -20.25 5.21
N ILE A 53 9.51 -21.39 4.53
CA ILE A 53 8.24 -22.07 4.31
C ILE A 53 7.62 -22.41 5.66
N SER A 54 6.45 -21.85 5.91
CA SER A 54 5.74 -22.00 7.17
C SER A 54 4.25 -22.15 6.92
N PHE A 55 3.55 -22.73 7.88
CA PHE A 55 2.10 -22.59 7.96
C PHE A 55 1.81 -21.29 8.69
N SER A 56 1.07 -20.39 8.04
CA SER A 56 0.72 -19.09 8.60
C SER A 56 -0.79 -18.90 8.69
N ILE A 57 -1.22 -18.05 9.63
CA ILE A 57 -2.60 -17.55 9.70
C ILE A 57 -2.58 -16.07 9.32
N ASP A 58 -3.58 -15.66 8.54
CA ASP A 58 -3.78 -14.27 8.13
C ASP A 58 -4.56 -13.53 9.22
N LEU A 59 -4.01 -12.41 9.68
CA LEU A 59 -4.60 -11.52 10.68
C LEU A 59 -4.80 -10.15 10.04
N HIS A 60 -6.00 -9.60 10.14
CA HIS A 60 -6.28 -8.22 9.74
C HIS A 60 -6.00 -7.32 10.96
N LEU A 61 -4.96 -6.49 10.88
CA LEU A 61 -4.54 -5.57 11.94
C LEU A 61 -4.23 -4.22 11.31
N PHE A 62 -4.89 -3.16 11.80
CA PHE A 62 -4.66 -1.78 11.32
C PHE A 62 -4.78 -1.65 9.80
N ASP A 63 -5.83 -2.24 9.22
CA ASP A 63 -6.11 -2.31 7.78
C ASP A 63 -5.03 -3.03 6.92
N VAL A 64 -4.05 -3.67 7.56
CA VAL A 64 -3.01 -4.47 6.90
C VAL A 64 -3.24 -5.96 7.15
N LEU A 65 -3.12 -6.76 6.08
CA LEU A 65 -3.11 -8.22 6.16
C LEU A 65 -1.72 -8.72 6.56
N VAL A 66 -1.61 -9.19 7.80
CA VAL A 66 -0.36 -9.67 8.38
C VAL A 66 -0.38 -11.18 8.54
N LYS A 67 0.71 -11.86 8.13
CA LYS A 67 0.83 -13.32 8.24
C LYS A 67 1.65 -13.72 9.45
N LEU A 68 1.04 -14.42 10.40
CA LEU A 68 1.73 -14.98 11.54
C LEU A 68 2.14 -16.44 11.26
N ALA A 69 3.44 -16.69 11.17
CA ALA A 69 3.99 -18.04 11.01
C ALA A 69 3.86 -18.85 12.32
N ILE A 70 3.22 -20.02 12.26
CA ILE A 70 2.97 -20.88 13.42
C ILE A 70 3.81 -22.16 13.35
N LEU A 71 3.77 -22.86 12.22
CA LEU A 71 4.46 -24.15 12.07
C LEU A 71 5.63 -24.06 11.08
N PRO A 72 6.82 -24.57 11.46
CA PRO A 72 8.02 -24.49 10.63
C PRO A 72 8.08 -25.62 9.60
N LEU A 73 7.13 -25.65 8.66
CA LEU A 73 7.00 -26.72 7.65
C LEU A 73 8.29 -26.96 6.87
N GLY A 74 8.97 -25.89 6.47
CA GLY A 74 10.25 -25.96 5.76
C GLY A 74 11.35 -26.63 6.57
N VAL A 75 11.41 -26.36 7.87
CA VAL A 75 12.38 -27.00 8.79
C VAL A 75 12.08 -28.49 8.92
N TRP A 76 10.81 -28.87 9.06
CA TRP A 76 10.40 -30.27 9.13
C TRP A 76 10.69 -31.03 7.83
N ALA A 77 10.41 -30.42 6.68
CA ALA A 77 10.71 -30.99 5.38
C ALA A 77 12.23 -31.24 5.22
N LEU A 78 13.05 -30.26 5.58
CA LEU A 78 14.51 -30.43 5.57
C LEU A 78 14.97 -31.51 6.54
N TYR A 79 14.43 -31.54 7.76
CA TYR A 79 14.79 -32.56 8.74
C TYR A 79 14.53 -33.99 8.22
N ILE A 80 13.36 -34.23 7.62
CA ILE A 80 13.00 -35.53 7.03
C ILE A 80 13.95 -35.87 5.86
N MET A 81 14.19 -34.92 4.95
CA MET A 81 15.08 -35.12 3.80
C MET A 81 16.51 -35.47 4.21
N PHE A 82 17.06 -34.78 5.22
CA PHE A 82 18.41 -35.06 5.74
C PHE A 82 18.47 -36.41 6.46
N LYS A 83 17.41 -36.79 7.18
CA LYS A 83 17.29 -38.10 7.82
C LYS A 83 17.28 -39.24 6.78
N TRP A 84 16.54 -39.09 5.68
CA TRP A 84 16.49 -40.10 4.62
C TRP A 84 17.80 -40.23 3.84
N THR A 85 18.52 -39.13 3.65
CA THR A 85 19.79 -39.12 2.90
C THR A 85 21.02 -39.40 3.78
N ASN A 86 20.82 -39.67 5.07
CA ASN A 86 21.87 -39.88 6.08
C ASN A 86 22.95 -38.75 6.09
N LYS A 87 22.54 -37.53 5.74
CA LYS A 87 23.42 -36.35 5.69
C LYS A 87 23.44 -35.64 7.03
N ASN A 88 24.52 -34.87 7.28
CA ASN A 88 24.72 -34.19 8.55
C ASN A 88 23.74 -33.01 8.76
N TRP A 89 22.56 -33.29 9.31
CA TRP A 89 21.54 -32.30 9.70
C TRP A 89 22.09 -31.25 10.68
N GLN A 90 23.01 -31.63 11.58
CA GLN A 90 23.48 -30.74 12.63
C GLN A 90 24.18 -29.49 12.07
N ALA A 91 24.92 -29.63 10.97
CA ALA A 91 25.59 -28.52 10.31
C ALA A 91 24.59 -27.49 9.73
N TYR A 92 23.42 -27.95 9.26
CA TYR A 92 22.45 -27.10 8.56
C TYR A 92 21.27 -26.63 9.42
N ARG A 93 21.02 -27.30 10.55
CA ARG A 93 19.88 -27.04 11.44
C ARG A 93 19.71 -25.56 11.80
N ARG A 94 20.82 -24.89 12.17
CA ARG A 94 20.77 -23.48 12.59
C ARG A 94 20.33 -22.54 11.46
N PHE A 95 20.69 -22.84 10.21
CA PHE A 95 20.27 -22.05 9.05
C PHE A 95 18.79 -22.29 8.72
N ALA A 96 18.31 -23.53 8.81
CA ALA A 96 16.88 -23.82 8.61
C ALA A 96 16.01 -23.06 9.62
N TRP A 97 16.40 -23.08 10.90
CA TRP A 97 15.70 -22.33 11.94
C TRP A 97 15.83 -20.82 11.79
N LEU A 98 16.96 -20.30 11.28
CA LEU A 98 17.07 -18.90 10.93
C LEU A 98 16.11 -18.52 9.79
N GLY A 99 15.94 -19.40 8.79
CA GLY A 99 14.94 -19.22 7.74
C GLY A 99 13.52 -19.14 8.31
N PHE A 100 13.17 -20.02 9.25
CA PHE A 100 11.86 -19.92 9.91
C PHE A 100 11.73 -18.64 10.74
N LEU A 101 12.77 -18.29 11.51
CA LEU A 101 12.81 -17.09 12.35
C LEU A 101 12.70 -15.80 11.52
N ALA A 102 13.18 -15.80 10.28
CA ALA A 102 13.07 -14.66 9.39
C ALA A 102 11.62 -14.21 9.17
N ASN A 103 10.63 -15.12 9.21
CA ASN A 103 9.22 -14.73 9.16
C ASN A 103 8.85 -13.75 10.29
N PHE A 104 9.38 -13.95 11.50
CA PHE A 104 9.15 -13.06 12.64
C PHE A 104 9.94 -11.76 12.53
N ILE A 105 11.11 -11.79 11.88
CA ILE A 105 11.90 -10.56 11.61
C ILE A 105 11.14 -9.70 10.59
N PHE A 106 10.58 -10.29 9.53
CA PHE A 106 9.69 -9.60 8.60
C PHE A 106 8.48 -9.03 9.31
N LEU A 107 7.80 -9.83 10.14
CA LEU A 107 6.66 -9.40 10.93
C LEU A 107 6.99 -8.19 11.81
N ALA A 108 8.09 -8.26 12.58
CA ALA A 108 8.54 -7.15 13.41
C ALA A 108 8.87 -5.90 12.59
N SER A 109 9.48 -6.08 11.42
CA SER A 109 9.78 -4.98 10.50
C SER A 109 8.51 -4.32 9.96
N THR A 110 7.45 -5.09 9.67
CA THR A 110 6.15 -4.55 9.25
C THR A 110 5.57 -3.64 10.33
N PHE A 111 5.59 -4.08 11.61
CA PHE A 111 5.13 -3.25 12.72
C PHE A 111 5.96 -1.98 12.92
N LEU A 112 7.27 -2.03 12.63
CA LEU A 112 8.12 -0.84 12.67
C LEU A 112 7.91 0.08 11.46
N ALA A 113 7.57 -0.47 10.31
CA ALA A 113 7.34 0.29 9.08
C ALA A 113 6.05 1.11 9.17
N MET A 114 5.00 0.59 9.80
CA MET A 114 3.70 1.28 9.95
C MET A 114 3.81 2.73 10.45
N PRO A 115 4.39 3.02 11.64
CA PRO A 115 4.50 4.39 12.12
C PRO A 115 5.46 5.26 11.29
N ILE A 116 6.41 4.65 10.58
CA ILE A 116 7.31 5.39 9.68
C ILE A 116 6.54 5.82 8.43
N ASP A 117 5.70 4.92 7.89
CA ASP A 117 4.83 5.19 6.75
C ASP A 117 3.84 6.31 7.06
N ASP A 118 3.15 6.26 8.20
CA ASP A 118 2.18 7.31 8.59
C ASP A 118 2.84 8.68 8.81
N VAL A 119 4.11 8.73 9.23
CA VAL A 119 4.85 9.99 9.41
C VAL A 119 5.37 10.56 8.09
N VAL A 120 5.77 9.69 7.16
CA VAL A 120 6.33 10.12 5.86
C VAL A 120 5.20 10.40 4.86
N TYR A 121 4.11 9.66 4.92
CA TYR A 121 2.94 9.74 4.05
C TYR A 121 1.66 9.86 4.90
N PRO A 122 1.41 11.05 5.51
CA PRO A 122 0.25 11.26 6.36
C PRO A 122 -1.05 11.07 5.56
N LYS A 123 -1.84 10.04 5.91
CA LYS A 123 -3.10 9.69 5.23
C LYS A 123 -4.23 10.72 5.42
N GLU A 124 -4.08 11.61 6.38
CA GLU A 124 -5.06 12.68 6.64
C GLU A 124 -4.80 13.93 5.77
N GLU A 125 -3.69 13.96 5.03
CA GLU A 125 -3.31 15.10 4.19
C GLU A 125 -3.55 14.81 2.71
N PRO A 126 -4.31 15.67 2.00
CA PRO A 126 -4.55 15.54 0.56
C PRO A 126 -3.27 15.58 -0.28
N ALA A 127 -2.26 16.32 0.19
CA ALA A 127 -0.94 16.40 -0.44
C ALA A 127 -0.27 15.02 -0.59
N THR A 128 -0.59 14.04 0.27
CA THR A 128 -0.10 12.67 0.14
C THR A 128 -0.64 11.98 -1.12
N TYR A 129 -1.88 12.29 -1.51
CA TYR A 129 -2.57 11.69 -2.65
C TYR A 129 -2.42 12.49 -3.94
N MET A 130 -2.09 13.79 -3.83
CA MET A 130 -1.97 14.73 -4.94
C MET A 130 -0.71 15.58 -4.80
N ALA A 131 0.44 14.92 -4.64
CA ALA A 131 1.72 15.60 -4.45
C ALA A 131 2.21 16.32 -5.71
N ARG A 132 1.81 15.84 -6.89
CA ARG A 132 2.11 16.47 -8.18
C ARG A 132 0.85 16.65 -8.97
N ILE A 133 0.56 17.91 -9.31
CA ILE A 133 -0.67 18.34 -9.98
C ILE A 133 -0.39 19.12 -11.27
N GLU A 134 0.87 19.23 -11.69
CA GLU A 134 1.28 20.07 -12.82
C GLU A 134 0.59 19.66 -14.14
N ASP A 135 0.38 18.37 -14.33
CA ASP A 135 -0.28 17.79 -15.50
C ASP A 135 -1.77 17.46 -15.23
N ALA A 136 -2.32 17.96 -14.11
CA ALA A 136 -3.67 17.64 -13.70
C ALA A 136 -4.71 18.30 -14.62
N SER A 137 -5.76 17.55 -14.94
CA SER A 137 -6.88 18.05 -15.74
C SER A 137 -8.20 17.43 -15.28
N LEU A 138 -9.29 18.17 -15.52
CA LEU A 138 -10.65 17.71 -15.23
C LEU A 138 -11.22 16.99 -16.43
N VAL A 139 -11.73 15.79 -16.20
CA VAL A 139 -12.49 15.02 -17.18
C VAL A 139 -13.94 14.93 -16.69
N PRO A 140 -14.92 15.45 -17.44
CA PRO A 140 -16.32 15.27 -17.12
C PRO A 140 -16.69 13.80 -17.31
N ILE A 141 -17.22 13.17 -16.26
CA ILE A 141 -17.63 11.76 -16.27
C ILE A 141 -19.15 11.59 -16.18
N HIS A 142 -19.89 12.69 -15.98
CA HIS A 142 -21.35 12.69 -15.92
C HIS A 142 -21.95 13.90 -16.67
N PRO A 143 -23.16 13.79 -17.29
CA PRO A 143 -23.83 14.91 -17.96
C PRO A 143 -24.17 16.13 -17.09
N SER A 144 -24.15 16.01 -15.76
CA SER A 144 -24.31 17.15 -14.84
C SER A 144 -23.05 18.02 -14.73
N ALA A 145 -21.93 17.59 -15.32
CA ALA A 145 -20.74 18.41 -15.45
C ALA A 145 -21.00 19.63 -16.34
N ILE A 146 -20.44 20.77 -15.96
CA ILE A 146 -20.46 22.00 -16.74
C ILE A 146 -19.57 21.79 -17.97
N ALA A 147 -20.13 22.08 -19.15
CA ALA A 147 -19.50 21.77 -20.43
C ALA A 147 -18.11 22.40 -20.63
N ASP A 148 -17.85 23.54 -20.00
CA ASP A 148 -16.61 24.32 -20.14
C ASP A 148 -15.85 24.51 -18.81
N GLY A 149 -16.09 23.66 -17.80
CA GLY A 149 -15.39 23.76 -16.51
C GLY A 149 -13.89 23.50 -16.64
N THR A 150 -13.06 24.52 -16.49
CA THR A 150 -11.60 24.43 -16.52
C THR A 150 -11.02 24.32 -15.11
N LEU A 151 -9.97 23.51 -14.95
CA LEU A 151 -9.26 23.38 -13.68
C LEU A 151 -8.37 24.60 -13.45
N ASN A 152 -8.52 25.26 -12.30
CA ASN A 152 -7.59 26.27 -11.85
C ASN A 152 -6.48 25.61 -11.00
N ILE A 153 -5.35 25.26 -11.65
CA ILE A 153 -4.22 24.59 -11.00
C ILE A 153 -3.62 25.44 -9.88
N ASP A 154 -3.48 26.76 -10.08
CA ASP A 154 -2.91 27.66 -9.07
C ASP A 154 -3.76 27.73 -7.79
N ARG A 155 -5.08 27.65 -7.92
CA ARG A 155 -5.99 27.61 -6.76
C ARG A 155 -5.97 26.24 -6.10
N LEU A 156 -5.94 25.16 -6.88
CA LEU A 156 -5.79 23.81 -6.34
C LEU A 156 -4.51 23.71 -5.48
N ASP A 157 -3.37 24.19 -5.99
CA ASP A 157 -2.09 24.19 -5.29
C ASP A 157 -2.17 24.94 -3.94
N LYS A 158 -2.79 26.13 -3.95
CA LYS A 158 -2.97 26.94 -2.72
C LYS A 158 -3.86 26.26 -1.69
N GLU A 159 -4.94 25.60 -2.13
CA GLU A 159 -5.91 24.99 -1.23
C GLU A 159 -5.46 23.61 -0.70
N LEU A 160 -4.46 22.96 -1.31
CA LEU A 160 -3.92 21.67 -0.83
C LEU A 160 -3.56 21.64 0.65
N HIS A 161 -3.08 22.76 1.18
CA HIS A 161 -2.66 22.88 2.58
C HIS A 161 -3.75 23.38 3.53
N THR A 162 -4.89 23.86 3.01
CA THR A 162 -6.01 24.40 3.81
C THR A 162 -7.18 23.44 3.90
N MET A 163 -7.18 22.39 3.08
CA MET A 163 -8.19 21.34 3.03
C MET A 163 -8.47 20.73 4.41
N LYS A 164 -9.76 20.55 4.72
CA LYS A 164 -10.21 19.84 5.91
C LYS A 164 -10.92 18.57 5.51
N SER A 165 -10.59 17.49 6.21
CA SER A 165 -11.32 16.23 6.09
C SER A 165 -12.76 16.41 6.60
N GLU A 166 -13.72 15.97 5.80
CA GLU A 166 -15.15 15.96 6.13
C GLU A 166 -15.73 14.55 5.95
N ALA A 167 -16.77 14.22 6.71
CA ALA A 167 -17.47 12.97 6.54
C ALA A 167 -18.34 12.99 5.28
N VAL A 168 -18.23 11.95 4.44
CA VAL A 168 -19.20 11.69 3.37
C VAL A 168 -20.32 10.81 3.92
N TYR A 169 -21.54 11.32 3.87
CA TYR A 169 -22.74 10.56 4.17
C TYR A 169 -23.24 9.86 2.89
N SER A 170 -22.65 8.71 2.58
CA SER A 170 -22.93 7.96 1.33
C SER A 170 -24.38 7.52 1.20
N ASP A 171 -25.05 7.28 2.32
CA ASP A 171 -26.49 7.00 2.40
C ASP A 171 -27.32 8.21 1.94
N LYS A 172 -26.95 9.41 2.40
CA LYS A 172 -27.59 10.65 2.00
C LYS A 172 -27.33 10.97 0.53
N TRP A 173 -26.09 10.84 0.07
CA TRP A 173 -25.74 11.01 -1.35
C TRP A 173 -26.55 10.06 -2.24
N TYR A 174 -26.66 8.78 -1.89
CA TYR A 174 -27.46 7.82 -2.65
C TYR A 174 -28.95 8.20 -2.69
N GLN A 175 -29.52 8.65 -1.57
CA GLN A 175 -30.91 9.10 -1.52
C GLN A 175 -31.13 10.33 -2.40
N ASP A 176 -30.25 11.32 -2.29
CA ASP A 176 -30.33 12.59 -3.02
C ASP A 176 -30.19 12.37 -4.54
N THR A 177 -29.27 11.51 -4.97
CA THR A 177 -29.02 11.26 -6.40
C THR A 177 -30.02 10.28 -7.04
N TYR A 178 -30.46 9.24 -6.34
CA TYR A 178 -31.24 8.14 -6.96
C TYR A 178 -32.67 7.98 -6.48
N MET A 179 -32.98 8.30 -5.22
CA MET A 179 -34.33 8.09 -4.67
C MET A 179 -35.26 9.28 -4.92
N ASN A 180 -34.69 10.49 -4.99
CA ASN A 180 -35.48 11.72 -5.14
C ASN A 180 -35.77 12.11 -6.60
N HIS A 181 -35.17 11.42 -7.57
CA HIS A 181 -35.29 11.72 -9.02
C HIS A 181 -35.78 10.51 -9.82
N VAL A 182 -36.95 10.66 -10.45
CA VAL A 182 -37.62 9.60 -11.21
C VAL A 182 -36.99 9.41 -12.60
N ASP A 183 -36.57 10.51 -13.23
CA ASP A 183 -35.91 10.50 -14.55
C ASP A 183 -34.38 10.56 -14.43
N THR A 184 -33.67 9.79 -15.25
CA THR A 184 -32.19 9.74 -15.24
C THR A 184 -31.53 11.06 -15.63
N ASN A 185 -32.23 11.91 -16.37
CA ASN A 185 -31.74 13.23 -16.79
C ASN A 185 -31.90 14.30 -15.70
N GLU A 186 -32.64 14.01 -14.63
CA GLU A 186 -32.81 14.91 -13.48
C GLU A 186 -31.88 14.56 -12.32
N ARG A 187 -31.06 13.51 -12.48
CA ARG A 187 -30.11 13.08 -11.46
C ARG A 187 -28.90 14.00 -11.48
N ASP A 188 -28.77 14.80 -10.44
CA ASP A 188 -27.58 15.60 -10.21
C ASP A 188 -26.50 14.70 -9.55
N GLU A 189 -25.51 14.30 -10.34
CA GLU A 189 -24.33 13.60 -9.81
C GLU A 189 -23.48 14.59 -9.02
N ARG A 190 -23.26 14.27 -7.74
CA ARG A 190 -22.50 15.10 -6.81
C ARG A 190 -21.05 15.23 -7.22
N PHE A 191 -20.46 14.17 -7.77
CA PHE A 191 -19.06 14.15 -8.22
C PHE A 191 -18.96 13.93 -9.74
N PRO A 192 -19.33 14.92 -10.56
CA PRO A 192 -19.45 14.72 -12.01
C PRO A 192 -18.12 14.84 -12.75
N TYR A 193 -17.02 15.15 -12.05
CA TYR A 193 -15.68 15.26 -12.63
C TYR A 193 -14.69 14.28 -12.00
N GLN A 194 -13.77 13.77 -12.82
CA GLN A 194 -12.59 13.07 -12.38
C GLN A 194 -11.35 13.93 -12.61
N LEU A 195 -10.48 14.02 -11.59
CA LEU A 195 -9.16 14.62 -11.73
C LEU A 195 -8.19 13.56 -12.23
N VAL A 196 -7.61 13.78 -13.40
CA VAL A 196 -6.60 12.91 -14.01
C VAL A 196 -5.28 13.66 -14.13
N GLY A 197 -4.15 12.95 -14.21
CA GLY A 197 -2.81 13.55 -14.29
C GLY A 197 -2.23 14.01 -12.95
N ALA A 198 -3.05 14.06 -11.89
CA ALA A 198 -2.56 14.17 -10.51
C ALA A 198 -1.92 12.85 -10.07
N SER A 199 -0.82 12.92 -9.32
CA SER A 199 -0.13 11.74 -8.79
C SER A 199 0.20 11.86 -7.30
N ALA A 200 0.15 10.73 -6.61
CA ALA A 200 0.46 10.64 -5.19
C ALA A 200 1.94 10.91 -4.89
N ALA A 201 2.26 11.12 -3.61
CA ALA A 201 3.62 11.30 -3.14
C ALA A 201 4.53 10.18 -3.65
N TRP A 202 5.68 10.57 -4.20
CA TRP A 202 6.63 9.62 -4.78
C TRP A 202 7.00 8.55 -3.76
N GLY A 203 6.91 7.28 -4.16
CA GLY A 203 7.29 6.16 -3.31
C GLY A 203 6.30 5.84 -2.17
N SER A 204 5.10 6.43 -2.17
CA SER A 204 4.02 6.04 -1.26
C SER A 204 3.38 4.70 -1.65
N GLY A 205 3.43 4.35 -2.94
CA GLY A 205 2.72 3.19 -3.50
C GLY A 205 1.20 3.38 -3.60
N LEU A 206 0.72 4.61 -3.41
CA LEU A 206 -0.69 4.96 -3.53
C LEU A 206 -1.07 5.24 -4.99
N HIS A 207 -2.22 4.70 -5.39
CA HIS A 207 -2.80 4.90 -6.72
C HIS A 207 -4.24 5.42 -6.57
N PRO A 208 -4.42 6.69 -6.19
CA PRO A 208 -5.74 7.23 -5.91
C PRO A 208 -6.52 7.54 -7.20
N VAL A 209 -7.83 7.33 -7.14
CA VAL A 209 -8.79 7.89 -8.10
C VAL A 209 -9.46 9.08 -7.42
N ILE A 210 -9.40 10.24 -8.06
CA ILE A 210 -9.81 11.50 -7.45
C ILE A 210 -11.01 12.05 -8.22
N PHE A 211 -12.08 12.36 -7.50
CA PHE A 211 -13.29 12.98 -8.03
C PHE A 211 -13.51 14.37 -7.45
N ILE A 212 -14.03 15.29 -8.25
CA ILE A 212 -14.34 16.66 -7.84
C ILE A 212 -15.85 16.84 -7.79
N GLU A 213 -16.32 17.51 -6.73
CA GLU A 213 -17.73 17.83 -6.51
C GLU A 213 -18.23 18.86 -7.54
N ASN A 214 -19.53 18.87 -7.83
CA ASN A 214 -20.15 19.73 -8.83
C ASN A 214 -19.89 21.24 -8.60
N ASP A 215 -19.83 21.66 -7.33
CA ASP A 215 -19.54 23.02 -6.90
C ASP A 215 -18.03 23.39 -7.01
N GLY A 216 -17.19 22.42 -7.36
CA GLY A 216 -15.75 22.54 -7.43
C GLY A 216 -15.09 22.78 -6.08
N ARG A 217 -15.80 22.58 -4.96
CA ARG A 217 -15.30 22.77 -3.60
C ARG A 217 -15.07 21.45 -2.87
N GLY A 218 -15.60 20.35 -3.36
CA GLY A 218 -15.38 19.03 -2.77
C GLY A 218 -14.40 18.16 -3.56
N LEU A 219 -13.72 17.28 -2.83
CA LEU A 219 -12.74 16.33 -3.33
C LEU A 219 -12.99 14.97 -2.69
N LEU A 220 -13.29 13.97 -3.50
CA LEU A 220 -13.39 12.58 -3.05
C LEU A 220 -12.19 11.79 -3.58
N ILE A 221 -11.31 11.37 -2.68
CA ILE A 221 -10.16 10.54 -2.98
C ILE A 221 -10.51 9.08 -2.67
N THR A 222 -10.49 8.22 -3.67
CA THR A 222 -10.72 6.79 -3.54
C THR A 222 -9.40 6.04 -3.72
N THR A 223 -9.06 5.20 -2.75
CA THR A 223 -7.92 4.26 -2.82
C THR A 223 -8.43 2.82 -2.75
N ALA A 224 -7.52 1.84 -2.85
CA ALA A 224 -7.88 0.43 -2.67
C ALA A 224 -8.40 0.11 -1.26
N GLU A 225 -7.98 0.87 -0.25
CA GLU A 225 -8.29 0.61 1.16
C GLU A 225 -9.44 1.50 1.65
N ASN A 226 -9.42 2.79 1.29
CA ASN A 226 -10.27 3.80 1.91
C ASN A 226 -10.78 4.86 0.91
N GLN A 227 -11.88 5.52 1.29
CA GLN A 227 -12.39 6.73 0.67
C GLN A 227 -12.25 7.90 1.64
N LEU A 228 -11.70 9.02 1.16
CA LEU A 228 -11.46 10.23 1.93
C LEU A 228 -12.11 11.41 1.22
N TYR A 229 -12.74 12.30 1.99
CA TYR A 229 -13.36 13.49 1.43
C TYR A 229 -12.84 14.75 2.09
N PHE A 230 -12.54 15.72 1.25
CA PHE A 230 -12.01 17.00 1.64
C PHE A 230 -12.81 18.11 0.99
N ARG A 231 -12.85 19.26 1.65
CA ARG A 231 -13.52 20.44 1.14
C ARG A 231 -12.59 21.66 1.10
N PHE A 232 -12.65 22.40 0.00
CA PHE A 232 -11.98 23.66 -0.27
C PHE A 232 -12.84 24.84 0.23
N ALA A 233 -12.18 25.95 0.57
CA ALA A 233 -12.90 27.19 0.84
C ALA A 233 -13.43 27.84 -0.45
N GLU A 234 -12.66 27.74 -1.53
CA GLU A 234 -12.97 28.30 -2.85
C GLU A 234 -13.09 27.21 -3.92
N SER A 235 -13.87 27.46 -4.97
CA SER A 235 -14.02 26.52 -6.07
C SER A 235 -12.76 26.44 -6.94
N ILE A 236 -12.26 25.24 -7.20
CA ILE A 236 -11.12 24.98 -8.09
C ILE A 236 -11.51 24.91 -9.58
N ILE A 237 -12.80 25.04 -9.89
CA ILE A 237 -13.33 25.05 -11.25
C ILE A 237 -13.63 26.49 -11.65
N GLU A 238 -13.14 26.93 -12.81
CA GLU A 238 -13.45 28.26 -13.32
C GLU A 238 -14.89 28.30 -13.84
N GLY A 239 -15.61 29.39 -13.56
CA GLY A 239 -17.00 29.57 -13.98
C GLY A 239 -18.05 28.95 -13.06
N VAL A 240 -17.64 28.40 -11.91
CA VAL A 240 -18.54 27.93 -10.85
C VAL A 240 -18.54 28.95 -9.71
N GLU A 241 -19.66 29.65 -9.51
CA GLU A 241 -19.88 30.56 -8.36
C GLU A 241 -20.36 29.81 -7.13
#